data_AF-A0AAV2STA6-F1
#
_entry.id   AF-A0AAV2STA6-F1
#
_cell.length_a   1.000
_cell.length_b   1.000
_cell.length_c   1.000
_cell.angle_alpha   90.00
_cell.angle_beta   90.00
_cell.angle_gamma   90.00
#
_symmetry.space_group_name_H-M   'P 1'
#
loop_
_entity.id
_entity.type
_entity.pdbx_description
1 polymer ?
#
loop_
_entity_poly.entity_id
_entity_poly.type
_entity_poly.pdbx_seq_one_letter_code
_entity_poly.pdbx_strand_id
1 'polypeptide(L)'
;RGTTNSTGDNVTFPEFVSYISEEDDGSSEQNNEHWKPALQLCAPCLIHYDFIGKFENLEEDSNFVLLWLGLRDVVPAFPSATMSTHSTHHTPSYQAQLDPSLSKQFLTKYMEEFIAFKYDLL
;
A
#
# COMPACT_ATOMS: atom_id res chain seq x y z
N ARG A 1 15.00 18.52 -15.66
CA ARG A 1 16.37 18.67 -15.11
C ARG A 1 16.21 19.15 -13.66
N GLY A 2 16.07 18.21 -12.73
CA GLY A 2 16.03 18.49 -11.29
C GLY A 2 17.45 18.59 -10.73
N THR A 3 17.66 19.52 -9.81
CA THR A 3 18.93 19.73 -9.10
C THR A 3 19.16 18.57 -8.13
N THR A 4 20.26 17.83 -8.32
CA THR A 4 20.66 16.72 -7.44
C THR A 4 21.15 17.25 -6.10
N ASN A 5 20.29 17.24 -5.08
CA ASN A 5 20.72 17.39 -3.68
C ASN A 5 21.19 16.00 -3.20
N SER A 6 22.43 15.88 -2.73
CA SER A 6 23.10 14.59 -2.50
C SER A 6 22.52 13.76 -1.34
N THR A 7 21.49 14.26 -0.65
CA THR A 7 20.83 13.58 0.47
C THR A 7 19.47 12.97 0.12
N GLY A 8 18.90 13.27 -1.06
CA GLY A 8 17.58 12.75 -1.45
C GLY A 8 16.39 13.42 -0.76
N ASP A 9 16.59 14.45 0.05
CA ASP A 9 15.54 15.08 0.90
C ASP A 9 14.49 15.93 0.15
N ASN A 10 14.54 15.97 -1.19
CA ASN A 10 13.65 16.82 -2.00
C ASN A 10 12.95 16.03 -3.12
N VAL A 11 12.55 14.80 -2.83
CA VAL A 11 11.75 13.99 -3.76
C VAL A 11 10.28 14.44 -3.69
N THR A 12 9.73 14.81 -4.84
CA THR A 12 8.30 15.14 -4.97
C THR A 12 7.45 13.87 -5.11
N PHE A 13 6.15 13.97 -4.84
CA PHE A 13 5.25 12.83 -4.99
C PHE A 13 5.21 12.27 -6.43
N PRO A 14 5.13 13.09 -7.50
CA PRO A 14 5.21 12.56 -8.87
C PRO A 14 6.55 11.90 -9.19
N GLU A 15 7.67 12.41 -8.67
CA GLU A 15 8.98 11.75 -8.85
C GLU A 15 9.03 10.39 -8.17
N PHE A 16 8.48 10.29 -6.96
CA PHE A 16 8.35 9.01 -6.26
C PHE A 16 7.44 8.03 -7.01
N VAL A 17 6.26 8.48 -7.48
CA VAL A 17 5.35 7.63 -8.26
C VAL A 17 5.98 7.18 -9.57
N SER A 18 6.73 8.07 -10.25
CA SER A 18 7.50 7.72 -11.45
C SER A 18 8.48 6.60 -11.15
N TYR A 19 9.29 6.77 -10.10
CA TYR A 19 10.29 5.79 -9.70
C TYR A 19 9.68 4.40 -9.43
N ILE A 20 8.59 4.33 -8.64
CA ILE A 20 7.96 3.03 -8.34
C ILE A 20 7.18 2.46 -9.52
N SER A 21 6.84 3.26 -10.54
CA SER A 21 6.11 2.82 -11.73
C SER A 21 7.01 2.31 -12.86
N GLU A 22 8.33 2.44 -12.72
CA GLU A 22 9.29 1.89 -13.68
C GLU A 22 9.18 0.35 -13.77
N GLU A 23 9.47 -0.19 -14.96
CA GLU A 23 9.53 -1.63 -15.20
C GLU A 23 10.63 -2.25 -14.34
N ASP A 24 10.38 -3.44 -13.79
CA ASP A 24 11.35 -4.18 -12.99
C ASP A 24 12.55 -4.59 -13.85
N ASP A 25 13.68 -3.94 -13.61
CA ASP A 25 14.96 -4.19 -14.28
C ASP A 25 15.81 -5.24 -13.56
N GLY A 26 15.28 -5.86 -12.50
CA GLY A 26 15.97 -6.86 -11.69
C GLY A 26 16.97 -6.28 -10.68
N SER A 27 17.06 -4.95 -10.54
CA SER A 27 17.87 -4.30 -9.50
C SER A 27 17.32 -4.58 -8.10
N SER A 28 18.20 -4.53 -7.09
CA SER A 28 17.80 -4.63 -5.69
C SER A 28 16.87 -3.50 -5.26
N GLU A 29 17.07 -2.32 -5.84
CA GLU A 29 16.36 -1.08 -5.55
C GLU A 29 14.90 -1.14 -6.03
N GLN A 30 14.65 -1.77 -7.18
CA GLN A 30 13.29 -1.99 -7.70
C GLN A 30 12.63 -3.26 -7.14
N ASN A 31 13.43 -4.22 -6.63
CA ASN A 31 12.93 -5.40 -5.90
C ASN A 31 12.66 -5.15 -4.40
N ASN A 32 12.51 -3.89 -4.02
CA ASN A 32 12.19 -3.50 -2.65
C ASN A 32 10.78 -3.96 -2.25
N GLU A 33 10.68 -4.72 -1.16
CA GLU A 33 9.41 -5.28 -0.67
C GLU A 33 8.36 -4.23 -0.29
N HIS A 34 8.76 -2.97 -0.06
CA HIS A 34 7.84 -1.90 0.27
C HIS A 34 7.02 -1.41 -0.92
N TRP A 35 7.55 -1.50 -2.14
CA TRP A 35 6.90 -0.96 -3.36
C TRP A 35 6.64 -2.02 -4.42
N LYS A 36 7.18 -3.23 -4.26
CA LYS A 36 6.85 -4.36 -5.11
C LYS A 36 5.37 -4.71 -4.96
N PRO A 37 4.65 -5.07 -6.05
CA PRO A 37 3.27 -5.50 -5.93
C PRO A 37 3.14 -6.63 -4.89
N ALA A 38 2.27 -6.46 -3.90
CA ALA A 38 2.01 -7.43 -2.84
C ALA A 38 1.59 -8.81 -3.38
N LEU A 39 0.89 -8.89 -4.52
CA LEU A 39 0.59 -10.18 -5.17
C LEU A 39 1.87 -10.98 -5.52
N GLN A 40 3.00 -10.30 -5.76
CA GLN A 40 4.30 -10.94 -6.01
C GLN A 40 5.02 -11.36 -4.72
N LEU A 41 4.57 -10.87 -3.55
CA LEU A 41 5.16 -11.18 -2.24
C LEU A 41 4.33 -12.25 -1.49
N CYS A 42 3.01 -12.16 -1.57
CA CYS A 42 2.08 -12.93 -0.73
C CYS A 42 1.70 -14.29 -1.32
N ALA A 43 2.11 -14.61 -2.55
CA ALA A 43 1.76 -15.88 -3.22
C ALA A 43 0.25 -16.25 -3.05
N PRO A 44 -0.68 -15.37 -3.43
CA PRO A 44 -2.12 -15.50 -3.14
C PRO A 44 -2.76 -16.76 -3.74
N CYS A 45 -2.14 -17.34 -4.79
CA CYS A 45 -2.59 -18.59 -5.40
C CYS A 45 -2.10 -19.85 -4.67
N LEU A 46 -1.09 -19.74 -3.79
CA LEU A 46 -0.48 -20.86 -3.09
C LEU A 46 -0.88 -20.96 -1.62
N ILE A 47 -1.27 -19.83 -1.02
CA ILE A 47 -1.66 -19.74 0.39
C ILE A 47 -3.17 -19.58 0.49
N HIS A 48 -3.82 -20.45 1.26
CA HIS A 48 -5.24 -20.34 1.58
C HIS A 48 -5.42 -19.44 2.81
N TYR A 49 -5.70 -18.18 2.57
CA TYR A 49 -5.97 -17.22 3.64
C TYR A 49 -7.37 -17.41 4.21
N ASP A 50 -7.46 -17.59 5.54
CA ASP A 50 -8.75 -17.63 6.25
C ASP A 50 -9.34 -16.22 6.46
N PHE A 51 -8.49 -15.19 6.42
CA PHE A 51 -8.88 -13.79 6.61
C PHE A 51 -7.97 -12.85 5.79
N ILE A 52 -8.59 -11.84 5.17
CA ILE A 52 -7.90 -10.74 4.47
C ILE A 52 -8.50 -9.45 5.00
N GLY A 53 -7.71 -8.70 5.78
CA GLY A 53 -8.12 -7.40 6.32
C GLY A 53 -7.67 -6.23 5.46
N LYS A 54 -8.15 -5.04 5.79
CA LYS A 54 -7.81 -3.78 5.13
C LYS A 54 -7.36 -2.73 6.15
N PHE A 55 -6.39 -1.90 5.75
CA PHE A 55 -5.89 -0.84 6.64
C PHE A 55 -6.99 0.15 7.01
N GLU A 56 -7.92 0.48 6.10
CA GLU A 56 -9.06 1.35 6.39
C GLU A 56 -10.03 0.78 7.45
N ASN A 57 -10.02 -0.54 7.67
CA ASN A 57 -10.87 -1.26 8.62
C ASN A 57 -10.06 -1.85 9.79
N LEU A 58 -8.81 -1.40 10.02
CA LEU A 58 -7.84 -2.08 10.88
C LEU A 58 -8.37 -2.41 12.29
N GLU A 59 -9.08 -1.48 12.93
CA GLU A 59 -9.67 -1.72 14.26
C GLU A 59 -10.80 -2.77 14.21
N GLU A 60 -11.72 -2.66 13.25
CA GLU A 60 -12.85 -3.57 13.06
C GLU A 60 -12.35 -4.99 12.75
N ASP A 61 -11.44 -5.09 11.78
CA ASP A 61 -10.82 -6.34 11.34
C ASP A 61 -10.05 -7.03 12.48
N SER A 62 -9.29 -6.26 13.26
CA SER A 62 -8.57 -6.80 14.41
C SER A 62 -9.52 -7.33 15.49
N ASN A 63 -10.58 -6.58 15.79
CA ASN A 63 -11.60 -6.99 16.77
C ASN A 63 -12.38 -8.24 16.30
N PHE A 64 -12.59 -8.39 14.98
CA PHE A 64 -13.17 -9.59 14.39
C PHE A 64 -12.24 -10.80 14.55
N VAL A 65 -10.97 -10.67 14.17
CA VAL A 65 -9.98 -11.77 14.27
C VAL A 65 -9.79 -12.22 15.71
N LEU A 66 -9.70 -11.28 16.66
CA LEU A 66 -9.58 -11.61 18.10
C LEU A 66 -10.81 -12.37 18.63
N LEU A 67 -12.02 -12.02 18.17
CA LEU A 67 -13.23 -12.77 18.49
C LEU A 67 -13.20 -14.17 17.89
N TRP A 68 -12.87 -14.27 16.60
CA TRP A 68 -12.84 -15.53 15.86
C TRP A 68 -11.86 -16.55 16.46
N LEU A 69 -10.72 -16.07 16.97
CA LEU A 69 -9.71 -16.89 17.64
C LEU A 69 -10.01 -17.18 19.13
N GLY A 70 -11.11 -16.63 19.68
CA GLY A 70 -11.45 -16.79 21.11
C GLY A 70 -10.49 -16.06 22.06
N LEU A 71 -9.81 -15.01 21.58
CA LEU A 71 -8.77 -14.29 22.32
C LEU A 71 -9.27 -13.01 23.00
N ARG A 72 -10.58 -12.73 22.97
CA ARG A 72 -11.16 -11.52 23.59
C ARG A 72 -10.89 -11.39 25.08
N ASP A 73 -10.74 -12.49 25.80
CA ASP A 73 -10.43 -12.44 27.24
C ASP A 73 -8.95 -12.10 27.52
N VAL A 74 -8.08 -12.23 26.50
CA VAL A 74 -6.63 -11.94 26.59
C VAL A 74 -6.30 -10.56 26.04
N VAL A 75 -6.87 -10.23 24.88
CA VAL A 75 -6.75 -8.91 24.24
C VAL A 75 -8.17 -8.42 23.93
N PRO A 76 -8.76 -7.61 24.82
CA PRO A 76 -10.18 -7.27 24.75
C PRO A 76 -10.55 -6.36 23.59
N ALA A 77 -9.60 -5.56 23.10
CA ALA A 77 -9.80 -4.65 21.98
C ALA A 77 -8.47 -4.27 21.32
N PHE A 78 -8.58 -3.81 20.07
CA PHE A 78 -7.50 -3.11 19.37
C PHE A 78 -6.99 -1.91 20.19
N PRO A 79 -5.67 -1.67 20.27
CA PRO A 79 -5.13 -0.55 21.03
C PRO A 79 -5.56 0.79 20.42
N SER A 80 -6.11 1.66 21.27
CA SER A 80 -6.36 3.06 20.89
C SER A 80 -5.00 3.77 20.79
N ALA A 81 -4.64 4.22 19.59
CA ALA A 81 -3.45 5.01 19.39
C ALA A 81 -3.72 6.46 19.84
N THR A 82 -2.86 7.01 20.70
CA THR A 82 -2.92 8.42 21.11
C THR A 82 -2.63 9.37 19.95
N MET A 83 -2.02 8.87 18.88
CA MET A 83 -1.76 9.57 17.61
C MET A 83 -2.43 8.78 16.48
N SER A 84 -3.13 9.47 15.59
CA SER A 84 -3.59 8.89 14.34
C SER A 84 -2.39 8.41 13.53
N THR A 85 -2.13 7.10 13.52
CA THR A 85 -1.20 6.47 12.55
C THR A 85 -1.88 6.18 11.22
N HIS A 86 -3.19 6.40 11.15
CA HIS A 86 -3.94 6.29 9.92
C HIS A 86 -3.52 7.40 8.95
N SER A 87 -2.96 7.00 7.82
CA SER A 87 -2.98 7.75 6.58
C SER A 87 -4.38 7.67 5.94
N THR A 88 -5.46 7.85 6.71
CA THR A 88 -6.86 7.75 6.23
C THR A 88 -7.24 8.86 5.25
N HIS A 89 -6.42 9.90 5.13
CA HIS A 89 -6.53 10.77 4.00
C HIS A 89 -5.72 10.20 2.84
N HIS A 90 -6.37 9.32 2.06
CA HIS A 90 -6.32 9.51 0.60
C HIS A 90 -6.44 11.01 0.41
N THR A 91 -5.36 11.65 0.01
CA THR A 91 -5.31 13.09 -0.10
C THR A 91 -5.51 13.31 -1.59
N PRO A 92 -6.73 13.68 -2.05
CA PRO A 92 -6.95 14.05 -3.44
C PRO A 92 -5.89 15.02 -3.97
N SER A 93 -5.26 15.79 -3.07
CA SER A 93 -4.09 16.63 -3.36
C SER A 93 -2.88 15.87 -3.91
N TYR A 94 -2.58 14.64 -3.50
CA TYR A 94 -1.49 13.84 -4.08
C TYR A 94 -1.88 13.26 -5.43
N GLN A 95 -3.09 12.70 -5.54
CA GLN A 95 -3.58 12.18 -6.82
C GLN A 95 -3.68 13.29 -7.88
N ALA A 96 -4.11 14.49 -7.49
CA ALA A 96 -4.18 15.66 -8.37
C ALA A 96 -2.80 16.17 -8.84
N GLN A 97 -1.69 15.73 -8.22
CA GLN A 97 -0.34 16.06 -8.69
C GLN A 97 0.13 15.16 -9.84
N LEU A 98 -0.53 14.02 -10.07
CA LEU A 98 -0.13 13.07 -11.10
C LEU A 98 -0.74 13.47 -12.44
N ASP A 99 0.07 13.48 -13.49
CA ASP A 99 -0.46 13.60 -14.84
C ASP A 99 -1.11 12.27 -15.29
N PRO A 100 -2.01 12.29 -16.30
CA PRO A 100 -2.72 11.09 -16.73
C PRO A 100 -1.81 9.96 -17.24
N SER A 101 -0.65 10.29 -17.81
CA SER A 101 0.27 9.28 -18.34
C SER A 101 0.98 8.54 -17.21
N LEU A 102 1.42 9.26 -16.18
CA LEU A 102 2.01 8.68 -14.99
C LEU A 102 0.99 7.85 -14.20
N SER A 103 -0.25 8.34 -14.07
CA SER A 103 -1.35 7.58 -13.44
C SER A 103 -1.61 6.26 -14.17
N LYS A 104 -1.59 6.29 -15.52
CA LYS A 104 -1.74 5.08 -16.33
C LYS A 104 -0.56 4.13 -16.15
N GLN A 105 0.67 4.64 -16.08
CA GLN A 105 1.86 3.81 -15.87
C GLN A 105 1.81 3.10 -14.51
N PHE A 106 1.50 3.86 -13.45
CA PHE A 106 1.30 3.32 -12.10
C PHE A 106 0.22 2.24 -12.10
N LEU A 107 -0.98 2.54 -12.64
CA LEU A 107 -2.06 1.57 -12.70
C LEU A 107 -1.68 0.33 -13.51
N THR A 108 -0.92 0.46 -14.59
CA THR A 108 -0.49 -0.70 -15.39
C THR A 108 0.34 -1.68 -14.54
N LYS A 109 1.20 -1.18 -13.65
CA LYS A 109 2.03 -2.01 -12.76
C LYS A 109 1.22 -2.66 -11.63
N TYR A 110 0.26 -1.94 -11.05
CA TYR A 110 -0.48 -2.38 -9.84
C TYR A 110 -1.91 -2.89 -10.11
N MET A 111 -2.36 -2.92 -11.38
CA MET A 111 -3.76 -3.22 -11.75
C MET A 111 -4.28 -4.52 -11.14
N GLU A 112 -3.47 -5.58 -11.17
CA GLU A 112 -3.87 -6.89 -10.67
C GLU A 112 -4.21 -6.83 -9.17
N GLU A 113 -3.53 -5.98 -8.41
CA GLU A 113 -3.75 -5.81 -6.98
C GLU A 113 -5.06 -5.08 -6.68
N PHE A 114 -5.33 -4.01 -7.44
CA PHE A 114 -6.59 -3.29 -7.34
C PHE A 114 -7.77 -4.22 -7.58
N ILE A 115 -7.65 -5.12 -8.57
CA ILE A 115 -8.67 -6.13 -8.86
C ILE A 115 -8.75 -7.17 -7.72
N ALA A 116 -7.62 -7.73 -7.31
CA ALA A 116 -7.57 -8.80 -6.31
C ALA A 116 -8.12 -8.36 -4.94
N PHE A 117 -7.80 -7.14 -4.52
CA PHE A 117 -8.22 -6.58 -3.22
C PHE A 117 -9.47 -5.69 -3.32
N LYS A 118 -10.07 -5.58 -4.51
CA LYS A 118 -11.31 -4.84 -4.80
C LYS A 118 -11.21 -3.36 -4.39
N TYR A 119 -10.14 -2.70 -4.84
CA TYR A 119 -10.00 -1.25 -4.77
C TYR A 119 -10.52 -0.60 -6.05
N ASP A 120 -11.07 0.61 -5.92
CA ASP A 120 -11.52 1.40 -7.07
C ASP A 120 -10.31 1.82 -7.92
N LEU A 121 -10.44 1.68 -9.24
CA LEU A 121 -9.48 2.25 -10.19
C LEU A 121 -9.72 3.78 -10.22
N LEU A 122 -8.66 4.55 -9.96
CA LEU A 122 -8.59 6.02 -9.84
C LEU A 122 -9.71 6.84 -10.50
#